data_AF-A0A9W8JTP0-F1
#
_entry.id   AF-A0A9W8JTP0-F1
#
_cell.length_a   1.000
_cell.length_b   1.000
_cell.length_c   1.000
_cell.angle_alpha   90.00
_cell.angle_beta   90.00
_cell.angle_gamma   90.00
#
_symmetry.space_group_name_H-M   'P 1'
#
loop_
_entity.id
_entity.type
_entity.pdbx_description
1 polymer ?
#
loop_
_entity_poly.entity_id
_entity_poly.type
_entity_poly.pdbx_seq_one_letter_code
_entity_poly.pdbx_strand_id
1 'polypeptide(L)'
;MDPVVLVENLRVLTVIKRIDLAATVVFLWDYLLTLGMEVEHIWASKWTIVKVLFLIQRYIPFIDIMGLGMYTVLCLRVWVVWNRKKSMAFLLAILFAGSWIPAIALLMVFVKTIKYMALPPPFLGCIVAAADESSSFEFFLVWDTVMLLLMLTATLRSYQRSGRTALFKIVYGEGIIYYFYLFLISLINIILNHNNSIPIAYRFIAVSYVDIPTPFSQGCVN
;
A
#
# COMPACT_ATOMS: atom_id res chain seq x y z
N MET A 1 8.69 -23.55 -19.65
CA MET A 1 9.25 -23.11 -18.36
C MET A 1 9.65 -24.35 -17.59
N ASP A 2 10.83 -24.36 -16.97
CA ASP A 2 11.31 -25.55 -16.26
C ASP A 2 10.40 -25.87 -15.07
N PRO A 3 10.05 -27.14 -14.82
CA PRO A 3 9.12 -27.55 -13.77
C PRO A 3 9.59 -27.15 -12.36
N VAL A 4 10.90 -26.99 -12.15
CA VAL A 4 11.49 -26.55 -10.88
C VAL A 4 11.10 -25.09 -10.57
N VAL A 5 11.24 -24.20 -11.57
CA VAL A 5 10.91 -22.76 -11.43
C VAL A 5 9.41 -22.56 -11.25
N LEU A 6 8.59 -23.41 -11.90
CA LEU A 6 7.14 -23.41 -11.74
C LEU A 6 6.72 -23.72 -10.29
N VAL A 7 7.28 -24.77 -9.68
CA VAL A 7 6.96 -25.16 -8.30
C VAL A 7 7.38 -24.09 -7.30
N GLU A 8 8.52 -23.44 -7.51
CA GLU A 8 9.01 -22.35 -6.66
C GLU A 8 8.07 -21.14 -6.69
N ASN A 9 7.65 -20.69 -7.87
CA ASN A 9 6.70 -19.58 -8.02
C ASN A 9 5.36 -19.87 -7.34
N LEU A 10 4.85 -21.10 -7.48
CA LEU A 10 3.60 -21.52 -6.84
C LEU A 10 3.69 -21.52 -5.30
N ARG A 11 4.83 -21.94 -4.75
CA ARG A 11 5.06 -21.88 -3.29
C ARG A 11 5.04 -20.43 -2.79
N VAL A 12 5.74 -19.53 -3.47
CA VAL A 12 5.79 -18.11 -3.12
C VAL A 12 4.39 -17.48 -3.15
N LEU A 13 3.64 -17.68 -4.24
CA LEU A 13 2.27 -17.15 -4.36
C LEU A 13 1.34 -17.71 -3.27
N THR A 14 1.48 -18.99 -2.92
CA THR A 14 0.69 -19.61 -1.85
C THR A 14 1.01 -19.00 -0.49
N VAL A 15 2.30 -18.75 -0.21
CA VAL A 15 2.73 -18.12 1.04
C VAL A 15 2.19 -16.69 1.13
N ILE A 16 2.31 -15.89 0.07
CA ILE A 16 1.79 -14.52 0.02
C ILE A 16 0.29 -14.49 0.31
N LYS A 17 -0.52 -15.26 -0.44
CA LYS A 17 -1.97 -15.32 -0.23
C LYS A 17 -2.36 -15.72 1.19
N ARG A 18 -1.61 -16.62 1.83
CA ARG A 18 -1.85 -17.03 3.22
C ARG A 18 -1.52 -15.92 4.20
N ILE A 19 -0.44 -15.17 3.96
CA ILE A 19 -0.05 -14.01 4.79
C ILE A 19 -1.12 -12.92 4.66
N ASP A 20 -1.60 -12.64 3.46
CA ASP A 20 -2.64 -11.62 3.24
C ASP A 20 -3.94 -12.01 3.95
N LEU A 21 -4.39 -13.26 3.80
CA LEU A 21 -5.55 -13.78 4.52
C LEU A 21 -5.39 -13.67 6.04
N ALA A 22 -4.22 -14.04 6.56
CA ALA A 22 -3.94 -13.92 7.99
C ALA A 22 -3.96 -12.45 8.46
N ALA A 23 -3.39 -11.54 7.68
CA ALA A 23 -3.41 -10.11 7.96
C ALA A 23 -4.84 -9.55 7.96
N THR A 24 -5.68 -9.94 6.99
CA THR A 24 -7.10 -9.57 6.95
C THR A 24 -7.86 -10.09 8.17
N VAL A 25 -7.62 -11.34 8.58
CA VAL A 25 -8.26 -11.93 9.76
C VAL A 25 -7.86 -11.20 11.04
N VAL A 26 -6.56 -10.89 11.22
CA VAL A 26 -6.08 -10.13 12.37
C VAL A 26 -6.67 -8.72 12.38
N PHE A 27 -6.73 -8.05 11.24
CA PHE A 27 -7.35 -6.73 11.12
C PHE A 27 -8.83 -6.76 11.49
N LEU A 28 -9.59 -7.74 10.98
CA LEU A 28 -10.99 -7.95 11.34
C LEU A 28 -11.17 -8.22 12.83
N TRP A 29 -10.28 -9.02 13.41
CA TRP A 29 -10.31 -9.34 14.83
C TRP A 29 -10.12 -8.09 15.70
N ASP A 30 -9.09 -7.28 15.41
CA ASP A 30 -8.85 -6.01 16.11
C ASP A 30 -9.99 -5.01 15.92
N TYR A 31 -10.62 -5.01 14.73
CA TYR A 31 -11.80 -4.20 14.46
C TYR A 31 -12.97 -4.61 15.37
N LEU A 32 -13.29 -5.90 15.46
CA LEU A 32 -14.41 -6.41 16.26
C LEU A 32 -14.22 -6.11 17.75
N LEU A 33 -13.01 -6.28 18.28
CA LEU A 33 -12.69 -5.99 19.68
C LEU A 33 -12.86 -4.50 20.02
N THR A 34 -12.51 -3.62 19.09
CA THR A 34 -12.55 -2.16 19.34
C THR A 34 -13.91 -1.53 19.00
N LEU A 35 -14.81 -2.26 18.34
CA LEU A 35 -16.11 -1.74 17.88
C LEU A 35 -17.02 -1.34 19.05
N GLY A 36 -17.07 -2.12 20.13
CA GLY A 36 -17.91 -1.81 21.28
C GLY A 36 -17.55 -0.46 21.91
N MET A 37 -16.25 -0.22 22.10
CA MET A 37 -15.75 1.06 22.61
C MET A 37 -15.98 2.21 21.63
N GLU A 38 -15.87 1.96 20.32
CA GLU A 38 -16.11 2.96 19.27
C GLU A 38 -17.56 3.45 19.27
N VAL A 39 -18.53 2.54 19.35
CA VAL A 39 -19.96 2.88 19.34
C VAL A 39 -20.32 3.72 20.57
N GLU A 40 -19.81 3.38 21.73
CA GLU A 40 -20.10 4.14 22.95
C GLU A 40 -19.43 5.52 22.96
N HIS A 41 -18.15 5.60 22.60
CA HIS A 41 -17.37 6.83 22.79
C HIS A 41 -17.35 7.74 21.57
N ILE A 42 -17.23 7.18 20.36
CA ILE A 42 -17.02 7.96 19.14
C ILE A 42 -18.34 8.33 18.49
N TRP A 43 -19.33 7.43 18.48
CA TRP A 43 -20.61 7.70 17.81
C TRP A 43 -21.44 8.75 18.56
N ALA A 44 -21.44 8.72 19.90
CA ALA A 44 -22.10 9.72 20.75
C ALA A 44 -21.39 11.10 20.77
N SER A 45 -20.13 11.17 20.34
CA SER A 45 -19.33 12.40 20.38
C SER A 45 -19.63 13.35 19.20
N LYS A 46 -19.47 14.66 19.45
CA LYS A 46 -19.67 15.72 18.45
C LYS A 46 -18.73 15.53 17.24
N TRP A 47 -19.19 15.93 16.06
CA TRP A 47 -18.40 15.84 14.84
C TRP A 47 -17.16 16.73 14.91
N THR A 48 -15.98 16.11 14.96
CA THR A 48 -14.67 16.77 14.90
C THR A 48 -13.85 16.21 13.74
N ILE A 49 -12.85 16.96 13.29
CA ILE A 49 -11.95 16.50 12.22
C ILE A 49 -11.16 15.26 12.62
N VAL A 50 -10.87 15.11 13.92
CA VAL A 50 -10.23 13.89 14.45
C VAL A 50 -11.16 12.68 14.30
N LYS A 51 -12.46 12.83 14.58
CA LYS A 51 -13.47 11.79 14.34
C LYS A 51 -13.57 11.42 12.86
N VAL A 52 -13.62 12.41 11.96
CA VAL A 52 -13.65 12.15 10.51
C VAL A 52 -12.39 11.41 10.06
N LEU A 53 -11.22 11.87 10.48
CA LEU A 53 -9.94 11.25 10.14
C LEU A 53 -9.82 9.82 10.69
N PHE A 54 -10.33 9.58 11.90
CA PHE A 54 -10.41 8.25 12.50
C PHE A 54 -11.32 7.32 11.72
N LEU A 55 -12.54 7.76 11.38
CA LEU A 55 -13.48 6.95 10.60
C LEU A 55 -12.92 6.65 9.20
N ILE A 56 -12.34 7.65 8.53
CA ILE A 56 -11.70 7.45 7.23
C ILE A 56 -10.60 6.38 7.34
N GLN A 57 -9.70 6.49 8.31
CA GLN A 57 -8.64 5.49 8.53
C GLN A 57 -9.16 4.10 8.84
N ARG A 58 -10.28 4.01 9.56
CA ARG A 58 -10.85 2.75 10.02
C ARG A 58 -11.63 2.02 8.93
N TYR A 59 -12.36 2.74 8.08
CA TYR A 59 -13.22 2.13 7.07
C TYR A 59 -12.59 2.04 5.68
N ILE A 60 -11.54 2.82 5.38
CA ILE A 60 -10.85 2.77 4.08
C ILE A 60 -10.28 1.39 3.73
N PRO A 61 -9.61 0.65 4.65
CA PRO A 61 -9.05 -0.67 4.31
C PRO A 61 -10.08 -1.68 3.78
N PHE A 62 -11.36 -1.52 4.11
CA PHE A 62 -12.44 -2.38 3.61
C PHE A 62 -12.88 -2.04 2.17
N ILE A 63 -12.61 -0.82 1.73
CA ILE A 63 -13.04 -0.28 0.42
C ILE A 63 -11.85 -0.23 -0.54
N ASP A 64 -10.62 -0.24 -0.03
CA ASP A 64 -9.42 0.05 -0.81
C ASP A 64 -8.97 -1.14 -1.67
N ILE A 65 -9.48 -1.19 -2.90
CA ILE A 65 -9.17 -2.26 -3.88
C ILE A 65 -7.82 -2.02 -4.59
N MET A 66 -7.25 -0.81 -4.54
CA MET A 66 -6.04 -0.44 -5.31
C MET A 66 -4.95 0.27 -4.48
N GLY A 67 -5.06 0.30 -3.16
CA GLY A 67 -4.15 1.02 -2.28
C GLY A 67 -4.32 2.56 -2.28
N LEU A 68 -5.09 3.12 -3.22
CA LEU A 68 -5.34 4.56 -3.35
C LEU A 68 -5.90 5.17 -2.06
N GLY A 69 -6.81 4.46 -1.41
CA GLY A 69 -7.42 4.88 -0.16
C GLY A 69 -6.37 5.07 0.94
N MET A 70 -5.48 4.10 1.11
CA MET A 70 -4.40 4.16 2.10
C MET A 70 -3.48 5.35 1.87
N TYR A 71 -3.04 5.62 0.63
CA TYR A 71 -2.13 6.75 0.38
C TYR A 71 -2.81 8.13 0.51
N THR A 72 -4.10 8.24 0.15
CA THR A 72 -4.84 9.50 0.37
C THR A 72 -5.01 9.82 1.85
N VAL A 73 -5.18 8.81 2.72
CA VAL A 73 -5.18 8.98 4.17
C VAL A 73 -3.88 9.60 4.68
N LEU A 74 -2.75 9.17 4.12
CA LEU A 74 -1.44 9.68 4.51
C LEU A 74 -1.26 11.14 4.10
N CYS A 75 -1.75 11.53 2.92
CA CYS A 75 -1.85 12.94 2.52
C CYS A 75 -2.69 13.75 3.50
N LEU A 76 -3.85 13.23 3.90
CA LEU A 76 -4.75 13.90 4.84
C LEU A 76 -4.07 14.13 6.20
N ARG A 77 -3.31 13.15 6.71
CA ARG A 77 -2.49 13.31 7.93
C ARG A 77 -1.48 14.44 7.78
N VAL A 78 -0.72 14.48 6.68
CA VAL A 78 0.27 15.54 6.40
C VAL A 78 -0.41 16.92 6.36
N TRP A 79 -1.56 17.01 5.68
CA TRP A 79 -2.30 18.26 5.53
C TRP A 79 -2.83 18.80 6.86
N VAL A 80 -3.39 17.92 7.71
CA VAL A 80 -3.88 18.29 9.05
C VAL A 80 -2.73 18.80 9.92
N VAL A 81 -1.59 18.10 9.89
CA VAL A 81 -0.36 18.50 10.59
C VAL A 81 0.15 19.87 10.13
N TRP A 82 0.03 20.19 8.85
CA TRP A 82 0.36 21.50 8.28
C TRP A 82 -0.70 22.58 8.49
N ASN A 83 -1.48 22.45 9.56
CA ASN A 83 -2.52 23.40 9.99
C ASN A 83 -3.56 23.70 8.88
N ARG A 84 -3.91 22.69 8.07
CA ARG A 84 -4.95 22.75 7.04
C ARG A 84 -4.82 23.90 6.03
N LYS A 85 -3.60 24.40 5.80
CA LYS A 85 -3.36 25.48 4.83
C LYS A 85 -3.71 25.01 3.42
N LYS A 86 -4.52 25.79 2.68
CA LYS A 86 -4.95 25.46 1.31
C LYS A 86 -3.78 25.30 0.32
N SER A 87 -2.72 26.10 0.49
CA SER A 87 -1.50 25.97 -0.32
C SER A 87 -0.85 24.59 -0.20
N MET A 88 -0.82 24.01 1.01
CA MET A 88 -0.28 22.67 1.20
C MET A 88 -1.20 21.60 0.59
N ALA A 89 -2.52 21.76 0.68
CA ALA A 89 -3.46 20.86 0.01
C ALA A 89 -3.23 20.82 -1.51
N PHE A 90 -3.03 21.99 -2.13
CA PHE A 90 -2.78 22.07 -3.56
C PHE A 90 -1.46 21.42 -3.96
N LEU A 91 -0.38 21.65 -3.20
CA LEU A 91 0.91 20.99 -3.41
C LEU A 91 0.80 19.46 -3.32
N LEU A 92 0.15 18.95 -2.26
CA LEU A 92 -0.04 17.52 -2.05
C LEU A 92 -0.88 16.89 -3.16
N ALA A 93 -1.94 17.58 -3.62
CA ALA A 93 -2.78 17.10 -4.71
C ALA A 93 -2.01 17.00 -6.03
N ILE A 94 -1.16 17.99 -6.35
CA ILE A 94 -0.29 17.95 -7.54
C ILE A 94 0.69 16.78 -7.46
N LEU A 95 1.37 16.62 -6.32
CA LEU A 95 2.33 15.53 -6.13
C LEU A 95 1.65 14.16 -6.22
N PHE A 96 0.44 14.03 -5.65
CA PHE A 96 -0.33 12.79 -5.70
C PHE A 96 -0.74 12.47 -7.14
N ALA A 97 -1.36 13.42 -7.85
CA ALA A 97 -1.75 13.22 -9.24
C ALA A 97 -0.52 12.92 -10.15
N GLY A 98 0.58 13.65 -9.96
CA GLY A 98 1.79 13.49 -10.76
C GLY A 98 2.52 12.17 -10.55
N SER A 99 2.34 11.51 -9.40
CA SER A 99 2.92 10.18 -9.12
C SER A 99 1.98 9.03 -9.47
N TRP A 100 0.70 9.16 -9.13
CA TRP A 100 -0.30 8.10 -9.30
C TRP A 100 -0.80 7.95 -10.73
N ILE A 101 -0.97 9.04 -11.49
CA ILE A 101 -1.46 8.95 -12.88
C ILE A 101 -0.47 8.18 -13.76
N PRO A 102 0.85 8.47 -13.76
CA PRO A 102 1.82 7.67 -14.51
C PRO A 102 1.90 6.23 -14.01
N ALA A 103 1.86 6.01 -12.69
CA ALA A 103 1.89 4.66 -12.12
C ALA A 103 0.71 3.80 -12.61
N ILE A 104 -0.50 4.35 -12.62
CA ILE A 104 -1.69 3.66 -13.15
C ILE A 104 -1.55 3.40 -14.65
N ALA A 105 -1.07 4.38 -15.43
CA ALA A 105 -0.88 4.19 -16.87
C ALA A 105 0.13 3.08 -17.18
N LEU A 106 1.27 3.04 -16.47
CA LEU A 106 2.28 2.00 -16.59
C LEU A 106 1.75 0.64 -16.13
N LEU A 107 0.99 0.59 -15.03
CA LEU A 107 0.33 -0.64 -14.57
C LEU A 107 -0.63 -1.18 -15.64
N MET A 108 -1.41 -0.30 -16.29
CA MET A 108 -2.34 -0.71 -17.35
C MET A 108 -1.62 -1.25 -18.59
N VAL A 109 -0.43 -0.73 -18.89
CA VAL A 109 0.44 -1.29 -19.94
C VAL A 109 1.00 -2.64 -19.50
N PHE A 110 1.52 -2.72 -18.27
CA PHE A 110 2.05 -3.95 -17.69
C PHE A 110 1.02 -5.08 -17.69
N VAL A 111 -0.20 -4.83 -17.22
CA VAL A 111 -1.27 -5.85 -17.21
C VAL A 111 -1.56 -6.39 -18.61
N LYS A 112 -1.41 -5.57 -19.65
CA LYS A 112 -1.58 -6.01 -21.04
C LYS A 112 -0.40 -6.83 -21.58
N THR A 113 0.80 -6.71 -21.01
CA THR A 113 1.99 -7.48 -21.44
C THR A 113 2.14 -8.82 -20.73
N ILE A 114 1.35 -9.07 -19.67
CA ILE A 114 1.32 -10.35 -18.95
C ILE A 114 0.84 -11.48 -19.88
N LYS A 115 1.68 -12.50 -20.05
CA LYS A 115 1.34 -13.76 -20.71
C LYS A 115 0.98 -14.81 -19.67
N TYR A 116 -0.13 -15.51 -19.87
CA TYR A 116 -0.59 -16.58 -19.00
C TYR A 116 -0.32 -17.96 -19.61
N MET A 117 0.18 -18.89 -18.80
CA MET A 117 0.37 -20.30 -19.17
C MET A 117 -0.55 -21.19 -18.36
N ALA A 118 -1.11 -22.22 -19.00
CA ALA A 118 -1.92 -23.24 -18.34
C ALA A 118 -1.06 -24.19 -17.51
N LEU A 119 -1.56 -24.61 -16.34
CA LEU A 119 -0.90 -25.66 -15.55
C LEU A 119 -1.06 -27.04 -16.21
N PRO A 120 -0.05 -27.93 -16.12
CA PRO A 120 -0.18 -29.29 -16.60
C PRO A 120 -1.25 -30.07 -15.80
N PRO A 121 -1.95 -31.05 -16.41
CA PRO A 121 -2.89 -31.92 -15.72
C PRO A 121 -2.21 -32.61 -14.52
N PRO A 122 -2.85 -32.78 -13.34
CA PRO A 122 -4.27 -32.60 -13.00
C PRO A 122 -4.65 -31.22 -12.44
N PHE A 123 -3.76 -30.24 -12.45
CA PHE A 123 -4.00 -28.95 -11.80
C PHE A 123 -4.79 -28.01 -12.72
N LEU A 124 -5.85 -27.38 -12.19
CA LEU A 124 -6.69 -26.43 -12.91
C LEU A 124 -6.26 -24.99 -12.59
N GLY A 125 -6.02 -24.16 -13.61
CA GLY A 125 -5.72 -22.74 -13.46
C GLY A 125 -4.61 -22.24 -14.39
N CYS A 126 -4.37 -20.93 -14.36
CA CYS A 126 -3.34 -20.28 -15.18
C CYS A 126 -2.43 -19.42 -14.30
N ILE A 127 -1.16 -19.41 -14.64
CA ILE A 127 -0.15 -18.60 -13.96
C ILE A 127 0.44 -17.58 -14.92
N VAL A 128 0.99 -16.51 -14.36
CA VAL A 128 1.81 -15.55 -15.11
C VAL A 128 3.10 -16.24 -15.54
N ALA A 129 3.31 -16.37 -16.85
CA ALA A 129 4.45 -17.04 -17.46
C ALA A 129 5.57 -16.05 -17.83
N ALA A 130 5.18 -14.86 -18.27
CA ALA A 130 6.10 -13.77 -18.57
C ALA A 130 5.35 -12.46 -18.43
N ALA A 131 6.02 -11.43 -17.92
CA ALA A 131 5.55 -10.06 -17.93
C ALA A 131 6.73 -9.18 -18.32
N ASP A 132 6.45 -8.08 -19.01
CA ASP A 132 7.50 -7.10 -19.32
C ASP A 132 7.93 -6.41 -18.02
N GLU A 133 9.24 -6.26 -17.80
CA GLU A 133 9.79 -5.63 -16.58
C GLU A 133 9.62 -4.12 -16.66
N SER A 134 8.38 -3.65 -16.59
CA SER A 134 8.10 -2.23 -16.49
C SER A 134 8.33 -1.78 -15.05
N SER A 135 9.43 -1.07 -14.81
CA SER A 135 9.84 -0.51 -13.52
C SER A 135 8.87 0.57 -12.99
N SER A 136 7.66 0.17 -12.63
CA SER A 136 6.62 1.08 -12.10
C SER A 136 6.84 1.42 -10.62
N PHE A 137 7.72 0.69 -9.93
CA PHE A 137 7.90 0.78 -8.47
C PHE A 137 8.69 1.99 -8.00
N GLU A 138 9.42 2.65 -8.89
CA GLU A 138 10.28 3.79 -8.57
C GLU A 138 9.47 5.00 -8.08
N PHE A 139 8.26 5.19 -8.60
CA PHE A 139 7.36 6.28 -8.21
C PHE A 139 6.88 6.18 -6.76
N PHE A 140 6.72 4.97 -6.22
CA PHE A 140 6.31 4.76 -4.83
C PHE A 140 7.40 5.18 -3.85
N LEU A 141 8.68 4.89 -4.14
CA LEU A 141 9.78 5.32 -3.29
C LEU A 141 9.90 6.85 -3.27
N VAL A 142 9.78 7.50 -4.43
CA VAL A 142 9.78 8.97 -4.50
C VAL A 142 8.64 9.54 -3.67
N TRP A 143 7.44 8.96 -3.77
CA TRP A 143 6.30 9.37 -2.97
C TRP A 143 6.52 9.20 -1.46
N ASP A 144 6.98 8.03 -1.03
CA ASP A 144 7.21 7.71 0.38
C ASP A 144 8.31 8.59 0.99
N THR A 145 9.39 8.87 0.24
CA THR A 145 10.44 9.81 0.68
C THR A 145 9.91 11.22 0.85
N VAL A 146 9.14 11.73 -0.11
CA VAL A 146 8.54 13.07 -0.02
C VAL A 146 7.61 13.16 1.19
N MET A 147 6.76 12.15 1.41
CA MET A 147 5.86 12.13 2.57
C MET A 147 6.62 12.01 3.90
N LEU A 148 7.65 11.16 3.96
CA LEU A 148 8.51 11.04 5.14
C LEU A 148 9.18 12.37 5.47
N LEU A 149 9.74 13.07 4.48
CA LEU A 149 10.39 14.36 4.67
C LEU A 149 9.39 15.45 5.09
N LEU A 150 8.20 15.49 4.48
CA LEU A 150 7.15 16.44 4.88
C LEU A 150 6.67 16.19 6.32
N MET A 151 6.51 14.92 6.71
CA MET A 151 6.16 14.56 8.09
C MET A 151 7.29 14.89 9.05
N LEU A 152 8.54 14.56 8.72
CA LEU A 152 9.70 14.82 9.56
C LEU A 152 9.89 16.33 9.76
N THR A 153 9.85 17.12 8.69
CA THR A 153 9.99 18.58 8.78
C THR A 153 8.86 19.21 9.58
N ALA A 154 7.62 18.73 9.41
CA ALA A 154 6.49 19.22 10.18
C ALA A 154 6.61 18.87 11.67
N THR A 155 7.03 17.63 11.96
CA THR A 155 7.29 17.14 13.31
C THR A 155 8.35 17.98 13.99
N LEU A 156 9.50 18.18 13.36
CA LEU A 156 10.61 18.96 13.91
C LEU A 156 10.20 20.42 14.15
N ARG A 157 9.48 21.03 13.21
CA ARG A 157 8.97 22.40 13.37
C ARG A 157 7.98 22.53 14.53
N SER A 158 7.10 21.54 14.71
CA SER A 158 6.14 21.52 15.79
C SER A 158 6.81 21.21 17.13
N TYR A 159 7.85 20.37 17.15
CA TYR A 159 8.67 20.08 18.34
C TYR A 159 9.35 21.35 18.85
N GLN A 160 9.95 22.12 17.94
CA GLN A 160 10.63 23.37 18.26
C GLN A 160 9.68 24.43 18.85
N ARG A 161 8.39 24.43 18.48
CA ARG A 161 7.42 25.42 18.95
C ARG A 161 6.66 25.02 20.22
N SER A 162 6.37 23.72 20.40
CA SER A 162 5.48 23.25 21.47
C SER A 162 6.16 22.36 22.52
N GLY A 163 7.43 22.00 22.35
CA GLY A 163 8.18 21.17 23.31
C GLY A 163 7.71 19.71 23.38
N ARG A 164 8.26 18.94 24.35
CA ARG A 164 7.90 17.54 24.64
C ARG A 164 6.59 17.45 25.43
N THR A 165 5.45 17.59 24.77
CA THR A 165 4.16 17.24 25.39
C THR A 165 3.83 15.76 25.15
N ALA A 166 3.11 15.11 26.08
CA ALA A 166 2.72 13.70 25.94
C ALA A 166 1.93 13.44 24.65
N LEU A 167 1.07 14.40 24.27
CA LEU A 167 0.30 14.38 23.03
C LEU A 167 1.19 14.45 21.78
N PHE A 168 2.31 15.19 21.85
CA PHE A 168 3.30 15.24 20.76
C PHE A 168 3.97 13.87 20.55
N LYS A 169 4.35 13.17 21.63
CA LYS A 169 4.96 11.84 21.56
C LYS A 169 4.02 10.81 20.92
N ILE A 170 2.74 10.84 21.28
CA ILE A 170 1.73 9.90 20.75
C ILE A 170 1.45 10.19 19.27
N VAL A 171 1.18 11.44 18.90
CA VAL A 171 0.76 11.79 17.52
C VAL A 171 1.91 11.69 16.52
N TYR A 172 3.11 12.13 16.89
CA TYR A 172 4.25 12.19 15.97
C TYR A 172 5.20 11.00 16.11
N GLY A 173 5.41 10.49 17.32
CA GLY A 173 6.30 9.34 17.55
C GLY A 173 5.73 8.07 16.94
N GLU A 174 4.44 7.81 17.12
CA GLU A 174 3.80 6.61 16.56
C GLU A 174 3.38 6.81 15.10
N GLY A 175 3.05 8.05 14.72
CA GLY A 175 2.66 8.37 13.34
C GLY A 175 3.79 8.28 12.31
N ILE A 176 5.02 8.70 12.65
CA ILE A 176 6.15 8.75 11.70
C ILE A 176 6.76 7.37 11.40
N ILE A 177 6.70 6.45 12.37
CA ILE A 177 7.23 5.09 12.25
C ILE A 177 6.61 4.37 11.05
N TYR A 178 5.32 4.57 10.82
CA TYR A 178 4.61 4.01 9.68
C TYR A 178 5.18 4.49 8.33
N TYR A 179 5.46 5.79 8.18
CA TYR A 179 6.07 6.32 6.94
C TYR A 179 7.50 5.79 6.73
N PHE A 180 8.23 5.55 7.82
CA PHE A 180 9.55 4.93 7.75
C PHE A 180 9.49 3.46 7.32
N TYR A 181 8.52 2.69 7.83
CA TYR A 181 8.30 1.32 7.36
C TYR A 181 7.91 1.25 5.88
N LEU A 182 7.02 2.14 5.42
CA LEU A 182 6.69 2.24 3.99
C LEU A 182 7.93 2.52 3.14
N PHE A 183 8.76 3.48 3.56
CA PHE A 183 10.03 3.76 2.89
C PHE A 183 10.95 2.54 2.83
N LEU A 184 11.12 1.80 3.92
CA LEU A 184 11.95 0.60 3.96
C LEU A 184 11.40 -0.50 3.04
N ILE A 185 10.08 -0.74 3.05
CA ILE A 185 9.44 -1.74 2.19
C ILE A 185 9.62 -1.36 0.71
N SER A 186 9.36 -0.10 0.34
CA SER A 186 9.57 0.41 -1.02
C SER A 186 11.03 0.31 -1.46
N LEU A 187 11.98 0.55 -0.55
CA LEU A 187 13.41 0.40 -0.81
C LEU A 187 13.81 -1.07 -1.03
N ILE A 188 13.32 -1.98 -0.19
CA ILE A 188 13.53 -3.42 -0.38
C ILE A 188 12.98 -3.87 -1.73
N ASN A 189 11.77 -3.43 -2.11
CA ASN A 189 11.15 -3.80 -3.39
C ASN A 189 11.99 -3.35 -4.59
N ILE A 190 12.57 -2.14 -4.56
CA ILE A 190 13.46 -1.68 -5.64
C ILE A 190 14.75 -2.49 -5.71
N ILE A 191 15.35 -2.82 -4.56
CA ILE A 191 16.56 -3.66 -4.49
C ILE A 191 16.29 -5.04 -5.08
N LEU A 192 15.15 -5.64 -4.72
CA LEU A 192 14.71 -6.93 -5.24
C LEU A 192 14.45 -6.87 -6.75
N ASN A 193 13.78 -5.81 -7.23
CA ASN A 193 13.48 -5.65 -8.65
C ASN A 193 14.74 -5.48 -9.51
N HIS A 194 15.74 -4.72 -9.03
CA HIS A 194 16.97 -4.48 -9.79
C HIS A 194 17.93 -5.68 -9.79
N ASN A 195 17.77 -6.63 -8.87
CA ASN A 195 18.62 -7.80 -8.83
C ASN A 195 18.10 -8.89 -9.78
N ASN A 196 18.68 -8.95 -10.98
CA ASN A 196 18.34 -9.92 -12.03
C ASN A 196 18.45 -11.40 -11.60
N SER A 197 19.16 -11.69 -10.51
CA SER A 197 19.44 -13.05 -10.04
C SER A 197 18.28 -13.75 -9.33
N ILE A 198 17.30 -13.01 -8.83
CA ILE A 198 16.25 -13.59 -7.98
C ILE A 198 15.01 -13.89 -8.93
N PRO A 199 14.13 -14.92 -8.72
CA PRO A 199 13.06 -15.34 -9.68
C PRO A 199 11.74 -14.54 -9.72
N ILE A 200 11.34 -13.87 -10.81
CA ILE A 200 10.20 -12.90 -10.96
C ILE A 200 9.12 -12.81 -9.84
N ALA A 201 8.59 -13.93 -9.32
CA ALA A 201 7.62 -13.98 -8.22
C ALA A 201 7.93 -13.13 -6.97
N TYR A 202 9.19 -12.94 -6.57
CA TYR A 202 9.54 -12.08 -5.41
C TYR A 202 9.72 -10.60 -5.79
N ARG A 203 9.80 -10.24 -7.09
CA ARG A 203 9.93 -8.84 -7.54
C ARG A 203 8.63 -8.05 -7.39
N PHE A 204 7.49 -8.73 -7.30
CA PHE A 204 6.15 -8.16 -7.35
C PHE A 204 5.36 -8.27 -6.03
N ILE A 205 6.04 -8.36 -4.88
CA ILE A 205 5.40 -8.47 -3.55
C ILE A 205 4.41 -7.31 -3.32
N ALA A 206 4.73 -6.09 -3.77
CA ALA A 206 3.81 -4.93 -3.66
C ALA A 206 2.62 -4.96 -4.65
N VAL A 207 2.73 -5.64 -5.80
CA VAL A 207 1.61 -5.82 -6.75
C VAL A 207 0.66 -6.94 -6.28
N SER A 208 1.08 -7.77 -5.32
CA SER A 208 0.22 -8.81 -4.74
C SER A 208 -0.96 -8.23 -3.93
N TYR A 209 -0.88 -6.97 -3.49
CA TYR A 209 -2.01 -6.23 -2.92
C TYR A 209 -3.05 -5.80 -3.96
N VAL A 210 -2.71 -5.84 -5.25
CA VAL A 210 -3.67 -5.70 -6.34
C VAL A 210 -4.13 -7.11 -6.67
N ASP A 211 -5.28 -7.50 -6.12
CA ASP A 211 -6.02 -8.66 -6.61
C ASP A 211 -6.34 -8.40 -8.09
N ILE A 212 -5.46 -8.85 -8.99
CA ILE A 212 -5.75 -8.85 -10.42
C ILE A 212 -6.92 -9.83 -10.56
N PRO A 213 -8.13 -9.38 -10.94
CA PRO A 213 -9.22 -10.30 -11.20
C PRO A 213 -8.76 -11.21 -12.33
N THR A 214 -8.46 -12.46 -12.00
CA THR A 214 -8.04 -13.44 -13.00
C THR A 214 -9.20 -13.57 -13.98
N PRO A 215 -9.04 -13.20 -15.27
CA PRO A 215 -10.08 -13.49 -16.24
C PRO A 215 -10.26 -15.00 -16.27
N PHE A 216 -11.48 -15.45 -15.97
CA PHE A 216 -11.85 -16.85 -16.03
C PHE A 216 -11.57 -17.37 -17.45
N SER A 217 -10.55 -18.22 -17.60
CA SER A 217 -10.34 -19.19 -18.68
C SER A 217 -10.09 -18.72 -20.12
N GLN A 218 -10.29 -17.46 -20.53
CA GLN A 218 -10.28 -17.10 -21.96
C GLN A 218 -8.91 -16.71 -22.56
N GLY A 219 -7.82 -16.65 -21.78
CA GLY A 219 -6.53 -16.09 -22.24
C GLY A 219 -5.30 -16.96 -22.03
N CYS A 220 -5.44 -18.23 -21.62
CA CYS A 220 -4.29 -19.07 -21.31
C CYS A 220 -3.78 -19.74 -22.59
N VAL A 221 -2.52 -19.48 -22.93
CA VAL A 221 -1.89 -20.10 -24.09
C VAL A 221 -1.41 -21.50 -23.67
N ASN A 222 -1.82 -22.52 -24.42
CA ASN A 222 -1.33 -23.91 -24.28
C ASN A 222 0.10 -24.03 -24.78
#